data_AF-A0A372Q6U6-F1
#
_entry.id   AF-A0A372Q6U6-F1
#
_cell.length_a   1.000
_cell.length_b   1.000
_cell.length_c   1.000
_cell.angle_alpha   90.00
_cell.angle_beta   90.00
_cell.angle_gamma   90.00
#
_symmetry.space_group_name_H-M   'P 1'
#
loop_
_entity.id
_entity.type
_entity.pdbx_description
1 polymer ?
#
loop_
_entity_poly.entity_id
_entity_poly.type
_entity_poly.pdbx_seq_one_letter_code
_entity_poly.pdbx_strand_id
1 'polypeptide(L)'
;MCLSPDIVHLDLNFSTGFSDKMLNRIAESYPNLKYLNLQKNEYVSSNMGIITGEGLFAIAWSYHKLEYLNISYRTDICELSICNVICSCLRLQHFSLSFCKITDITIKEIASSCLNLKYLNLEGYGNINKEAVD
;
A
#
# COMPACT_ATOMS: atom_id res chain seq x y z
N MET A 1 -22.01 -5.65 8.87
CA MET A 1 -21.33 -6.37 7.77
C MET A 1 -20.89 -7.73 8.31
N CYS A 2 -20.85 -8.78 7.49
CA CYS A 2 -20.36 -10.09 7.94
C CYS A 2 -18.83 -10.11 7.91
N LEU A 3 -18.22 -10.39 9.06
CA LEU A 3 -16.77 -10.64 9.16
C LEU A 3 -16.43 -11.92 8.39
N SER A 4 -15.38 -11.87 7.57
CA SER A 4 -14.85 -13.02 6.83
C SER A 4 -13.41 -13.27 7.25
N PRO A 5 -13.19 -13.88 8.44
CA PRO A 5 -11.85 -14.04 9.03
C PRO A 5 -10.94 -14.99 8.26
N ASP A 6 -11.50 -15.82 7.37
CA ASP A 6 -10.75 -16.78 6.55
C ASP A 6 -10.08 -16.12 5.33
N ILE A 7 -10.52 -14.91 4.97
CA ILE A 7 -9.92 -14.19 3.84
C ILE A 7 -8.59 -13.57 4.31
N VAL A 8 -7.51 -14.14 3.78
CA VAL A 8 -6.13 -13.68 4.01
C VAL A 8 -5.50 -13.05 2.77
N HIS A 9 -6.11 -13.24 1.59
CA HIS A 9 -5.59 -12.79 0.31
C HIS A 9 -6.68 -12.09 -0.49
N LEU A 10 -6.47 -10.82 -0.80
CA LEU A 10 -7.38 -10.00 -1.57
C LEU A 10 -6.62 -9.30 -2.70
N ASP A 11 -6.93 -9.70 -3.93
CA ASP A 11 -6.41 -9.05 -5.14
C ASP A 11 -7.54 -8.28 -5.81
N LEU A 12 -7.36 -6.96 -5.92
CA LEU A 12 -8.29 -6.06 -6.57
C LEU A 12 -7.63 -5.35 -7.77
N ASN A 13 -6.56 -5.91 -8.32
CA ASN A 13 -5.81 -5.32 -9.44
C ASN A 13 -6.75 -4.84 -10.56
N PHE A 14 -6.44 -3.65 -11.10
CA PHE A 14 -7.17 -3.05 -12.21
C PHE A 14 -8.68 -2.82 -11.97
N SER A 15 -9.18 -3.04 -10.76
CA SER A 15 -10.57 -2.72 -10.43
C SER A 15 -10.76 -1.21 -10.34
N THR A 16 -11.97 -0.75 -10.68
CA THR A 16 -12.34 0.67 -10.69
C THR A 16 -13.11 1.04 -9.42
N GLY A 17 -13.06 2.32 -9.01
CA GLY A 17 -13.92 2.82 -7.92
C GLY A 17 -13.36 2.62 -6.51
N PHE A 18 -12.04 2.46 -6.38
CA PHE A 18 -11.38 2.41 -5.09
C PHE A 18 -11.48 3.72 -4.33
N SER A 19 -12.25 3.76 -3.26
CA SER A 19 -12.35 4.93 -2.38
C SER A 19 -11.94 4.59 -0.96
N ASP A 20 -11.69 5.60 -0.12
CA ASP A 20 -11.49 5.40 1.32
C ASP A 20 -12.65 4.62 1.96
N LYS A 21 -13.88 4.80 1.48
CA LYS A 21 -15.04 4.01 1.93
C LYS A 21 -14.87 2.53 1.61
N MET A 22 -14.29 2.18 0.47
CA MET A 22 -14.01 0.78 0.12
C MET A 22 -12.91 0.22 1.01
N LEU A 23 -11.83 0.97 1.25
CA LEU A 23 -10.75 0.52 2.14
C LEU A 23 -11.20 0.32 3.58
N ASN A 24 -12.05 1.22 4.10
CA ASN A 24 -12.67 1.05 5.41
C ASN A 24 -13.52 -0.23 5.48
N ARG A 25 -14.33 -0.50 4.46
CA ARG A 25 -15.11 -1.74 4.38
C ARG A 25 -14.22 -2.98 4.33
N ILE A 26 -13.12 -2.93 3.57
CA ILE A 26 -12.12 -3.99 3.51
C ILE A 26 -11.56 -4.24 4.91
N ALA A 27 -11.05 -3.18 5.57
CA ALA A 27 -10.51 -3.19 6.93
C ALA A 27 -11.49 -3.83 7.95
N GLU A 28 -12.77 -3.46 7.88
CA GLU A 28 -13.82 -4.01 8.75
C GLU A 28 -14.21 -5.47 8.42
N SER A 29 -14.01 -5.93 7.18
CA SER A 29 -14.53 -7.23 6.72
C SER A 29 -13.50 -8.35 6.83
N TYR A 30 -12.20 -8.05 6.67
CA TYR A 30 -11.15 -9.06 6.49
C TYR A 30 -10.03 -8.94 7.54
N PRO A 31 -10.32 -9.14 8.83
CA PRO A 31 -9.40 -8.79 9.94
C PRO A 31 -8.06 -9.55 9.93
N ASN A 32 -7.94 -10.64 9.16
CA ASN A 32 -6.73 -11.45 9.07
C ASN A 32 -5.99 -11.28 7.74
N LEU A 33 -6.28 -10.22 6.98
CA LEU A 33 -5.67 -10.00 5.68
C LEU A 33 -4.14 -9.92 5.76
N LYS A 34 -3.48 -10.70 4.90
CA LYS A 34 -2.02 -10.76 4.76
C LYS A 34 -1.53 -10.27 3.42
N TYR A 35 -2.36 -10.39 2.39
CA TYR A 35 -2.05 -9.97 1.04
C TYR A 35 -3.13 -9.02 0.54
N LEU A 36 -2.70 -7.83 0.12
CA LEU A 36 -3.56 -6.81 -0.46
C LEU A 36 -2.94 -6.22 -1.72
N ASN A 37 -3.61 -6.38 -2.85
CA ASN A 37 -3.24 -5.73 -4.10
C ASN A 37 -4.30 -4.69 -4.50
N LEU A 38 -3.88 -3.42 -4.55
CA LEU A 38 -4.67 -2.23 -4.89
C LEU A 38 -4.11 -1.51 -6.12
N GLN A 39 -3.28 -2.19 -6.91
CA GLN A 39 -2.67 -1.65 -8.12
C GLN A 39 -3.75 -1.08 -9.05
N LYS A 40 -3.53 0.17 -9.48
CA LYS A 40 -4.36 0.81 -10.50
C LYS A 40 -3.85 0.48 -11.90
N ASN A 41 -4.75 0.54 -12.88
CA ASN A 41 -4.37 0.49 -14.28
C ASN A 41 -3.73 1.81 -14.71
N GLU A 42 -2.56 1.75 -15.37
CA GLU A 42 -1.82 2.91 -15.89
C GLU A 42 -2.70 3.80 -16.81
N TYR A 43 -3.60 3.20 -17.58
CA TYR A 43 -4.44 3.88 -18.58
C TYR A 43 -5.73 4.46 -18.02
N VAL A 44 -6.05 4.20 -16.74
CA VAL A 44 -7.30 4.69 -16.13
C VAL A 44 -7.08 6.10 -15.56
N SER A 45 -7.37 7.11 -16.36
CA SER A 45 -7.40 8.53 -15.96
C SER A 45 -8.63 8.91 -15.13
N SER A 46 -9.54 7.96 -14.86
CA SER A 46 -10.78 8.28 -14.18
C SER A 46 -10.53 8.75 -12.75
N ASN A 47 -11.13 9.89 -12.38
CA ASN A 47 -11.28 10.36 -10.99
C ASN A 47 -12.23 9.47 -10.15
N MET A 48 -12.59 8.27 -10.62
CA MET A 48 -13.48 7.37 -9.91
C MET A 48 -12.74 6.64 -8.81
N GLY A 49 -13.00 7.09 -7.58
CA GLY A 49 -12.42 6.52 -6.38
C GLY A 49 -11.02 7.06 -6.15
N ILE A 50 -10.92 7.97 -5.17
CA ILE A 50 -9.65 8.47 -4.64
C ILE A 50 -9.40 7.69 -3.35
N ILE A 51 -8.23 7.09 -3.23
CA ILE A 51 -7.70 6.68 -1.93
C ILE A 51 -6.89 7.86 -1.41
N THR A 52 -7.40 8.50 -0.38
CA THR A 52 -6.63 9.50 0.36
C THR A 52 -5.82 8.82 1.45
N GLY A 53 -5.13 9.62 2.26
CA GLY A 53 -4.45 9.08 3.42
C GLY A 53 -5.38 8.34 4.37
N GLU A 54 -6.64 8.75 4.50
CA GLU A 54 -7.62 8.14 5.41
C GLU A 54 -7.85 6.66 5.12
N GLY A 55 -7.99 6.29 3.86
CA GLY A 55 -8.18 4.89 3.48
C GLY A 55 -6.97 4.04 3.83
N LEU A 56 -5.76 4.52 3.56
CA LEU A 56 -4.53 3.80 3.93
C LEU A 56 -4.29 3.74 5.43
N PHE A 57 -4.70 4.76 6.17
CA PHE A 57 -4.70 4.71 7.63
C PHE A 57 -5.55 3.55 8.15
N ALA A 58 -6.73 3.34 7.59
CA ALA A 58 -7.59 2.21 7.99
C ALA A 58 -6.89 0.85 7.75
N ILE A 59 -6.18 0.70 6.64
CA ILE A 59 -5.41 -0.50 6.30
C ILE A 59 -4.23 -0.68 7.27
N ALA A 60 -3.44 0.37 7.49
CA ALA A 60 -2.28 0.36 8.40
C ALA A 60 -2.69 -0.02 9.83
N TRP A 61 -3.82 0.51 10.29
CA TRP A 61 -4.35 0.24 11.63
C TRP A 61 -4.96 -1.15 11.77
N SER A 62 -5.56 -1.70 10.72
CA SER A 62 -6.28 -2.97 10.80
C SER A 62 -5.39 -4.18 10.55
N TYR A 63 -4.31 -4.02 9.78
CA TYR A 63 -3.51 -5.14 9.27
C TYR A 63 -2.04 -5.10 9.70
N HIS A 64 -1.79 -5.17 11.00
CA HIS A 64 -0.42 -5.36 11.54
C HIS A 64 0.24 -6.67 11.10
N LYS A 65 -0.54 -7.60 10.52
CA LYS A 65 -0.07 -8.88 9.98
C LYS A 65 0.11 -8.88 8.46
N LEU A 66 -0.02 -7.73 7.79
CA LEU A 66 0.14 -7.62 6.35
C LEU A 66 1.57 -8.02 5.95
N GLU A 67 1.67 -8.93 4.99
CA GLU A 67 2.91 -9.50 4.47
C GLU A 67 3.16 -9.04 3.02
N TYR A 68 2.12 -8.68 2.28
CA TYR A 68 2.19 -8.18 0.91
C TYR A 68 1.27 -6.96 0.72
N LEU A 69 1.81 -5.89 0.16
CA LEU A 69 1.06 -4.73 -0.30
C LEU A 69 1.53 -4.28 -1.68
N ASN A 70 0.58 -4.07 -2.60
CA ASN A 70 0.84 -3.43 -3.87
C ASN A 70 -0.10 -2.24 -4.05
N ILE A 71 0.46 -1.04 -4.16
CA ILE A 71 -0.28 0.20 -4.44
C ILE A 71 0.28 0.90 -5.70
N SER A 72 0.84 0.13 -6.64
CA SER A 72 1.45 0.68 -7.85
C SER A 72 0.45 1.49 -8.69
N TYR A 73 0.96 2.51 -9.39
CA TYR A 73 0.20 3.44 -10.23
C TYR A 73 -0.83 4.30 -9.47
N ARG A 74 -0.70 4.39 -8.13
CA ARG A 74 -1.56 5.22 -7.28
C ARG A 74 -0.88 6.56 -6.99
N THR A 75 -1.02 7.51 -7.91
CA THR A 75 -0.55 8.90 -7.73
C THR A 75 -1.46 9.74 -6.82
N ASP A 76 -2.63 9.19 -6.46
CA ASP A 76 -3.61 9.77 -5.53
C ASP A 76 -3.23 9.61 -4.06
N ILE A 77 -2.32 8.69 -3.75
CA ILE A 77 -1.89 8.40 -2.39
C ILE A 77 -0.85 9.43 -1.93
N CYS A 78 -1.06 9.99 -0.74
CA CYS A 78 -0.11 10.91 -0.11
C CYS A 78 1.03 10.15 0.58
N GLU A 79 2.24 10.69 0.45
CA GLU A 79 3.47 10.14 1.05
C GLU A 79 3.35 9.83 2.55
N LEU A 80 2.75 10.73 3.32
CA LEU A 80 2.54 10.53 4.77
C LEU A 80 1.77 9.25 5.08
N SER A 81 0.78 8.90 4.25
CA SER A 81 0.00 7.68 4.46
C SER A 81 0.77 6.41 4.13
N ILE A 82 1.71 6.47 3.19
CA ILE A 82 2.64 5.39 2.88
C ILE A 82 3.56 5.16 4.07
N CYS A 83 4.12 6.22 4.66
CA CYS A 83 4.95 6.13 5.87
C CYS A 83 4.18 5.48 7.04
N ASN A 84 2.89 5.80 7.20
CA ASN A 84 2.09 5.15 8.26
C ASN A 84 1.91 3.65 8.05
N VAL A 85 1.76 3.20 6.79
CA VAL A 85 1.76 1.76 6.48
C VAL A 85 3.11 1.14 6.84
N ILE A 86 4.21 1.77 6.42
CA ILE A 86 5.57 1.32 6.69
C ILE A 86 5.81 1.12 8.20
N CYS A 87 5.38 2.09 9.01
CA CYS A 87 5.55 2.04 10.47
C CYS A 87 4.59 1.05 11.16
N SER A 88 3.44 0.75 10.57
CA SER A 88 2.40 -0.09 11.21
C SER A 88 2.45 -1.56 10.78
N CYS A 89 2.86 -1.83 9.55
CA CYS A 89 2.88 -3.16 8.93
C CYS A 89 4.28 -3.78 8.99
N LEU A 90 4.84 -3.96 10.19
CA LEU A 90 6.22 -4.42 10.41
C LEU A 90 6.51 -5.85 9.89
N ARG A 91 5.47 -6.61 9.50
CA ARG A 91 5.58 -7.96 8.92
C ARG A 91 5.63 -7.96 7.38
N LEU A 92 5.64 -6.77 6.76
CA LEU A 92 5.66 -6.62 5.31
C LEU A 92 6.92 -7.25 4.73
N GLN A 93 6.72 -8.15 3.77
CA GLN A 93 7.79 -8.86 3.05
C GLN A 93 7.87 -8.43 1.58
N HIS A 94 6.74 -8.00 1.01
CA HIS A 94 6.67 -7.49 -0.36
C HIS A 94 5.94 -6.16 -0.37
N PHE A 95 6.59 -5.15 -0.94
CA PHE A 95 6.00 -3.83 -1.12
C PHE A 95 6.25 -3.30 -2.53
N SER A 96 5.17 -2.93 -3.24
CA SER A 96 5.26 -2.33 -4.57
C SER A 96 4.67 -0.92 -4.56
N LEU A 97 5.52 0.04 -4.93
CA LEU A 97 5.24 1.48 -5.03
C LEU A 97 5.52 2.00 -6.45
N SER A 98 5.56 1.12 -7.46
CA SER A 98 5.89 1.49 -8.83
C SER A 98 4.99 2.60 -9.34
N PHE A 99 5.60 3.63 -9.95
CA PHE A 99 4.89 4.78 -10.50
C PHE A 99 3.94 5.49 -9.50
N CYS A 100 4.20 5.39 -8.19
CA CYS A 100 3.56 6.23 -7.18
C CYS A 100 4.17 7.65 -7.19
N LYS A 101 3.77 8.50 -6.23
CA LYS A 101 4.46 9.78 -5.96
C LYS A 101 5.11 9.73 -4.57
N ILE A 102 6.39 9.36 -4.50
CA ILE A 102 7.19 9.28 -3.27
C ILE A 102 8.51 10.07 -3.43
N THR A 103 9.17 10.36 -2.31
CA THR A 103 10.49 11.01 -2.28
C THR A 103 11.51 10.14 -1.54
N ASP A 104 12.77 10.59 -1.50
CA ASP A 104 13.85 9.96 -0.71
C ASP A 104 13.49 9.81 0.78
N ILE A 105 12.57 10.63 1.30
CA ILE A 105 12.07 10.51 2.69
C ILE A 105 11.36 9.17 2.87
N THR A 106 10.44 8.82 1.96
CA THR A 106 9.75 7.51 2.00
C THR A 106 10.73 6.36 1.87
N ILE A 107 11.72 6.48 0.99
CA ILE A 107 12.70 5.41 0.75
C ILE A 107 13.53 5.15 2.02
N LYS A 108 14.01 6.21 2.67
CA LYS A 108 14.71 6.11 3.95
C LYS A 108 13.84 5.49 5.03
N GLU A 109 12.56 5.87 5.09
CA GLU A 109 11.61 5.30 6.05
C GLU A 109 11.38 3.80 5.80
N ILE A 110 11.28 3.37 4.53
CA ILE A 110 11.21 1.95 4.18
C ILE A 110 12.46 1.21 4.68
N ALA A 111 13.64 1.78 4.41
CA ALA A 111 14.92 1.18 4.81
C ALA A 111 15.06 1.07 6.34
N SER A 112 14.58 2.07 7.10
CA SER A 112 14.67 2.06 8.57
C SER A 112 13.63 1.19 9.27
N SER A 113 12.43 1.07 8.70
CA SER A 113 11.26 0.53 9.41
C SER A 113 10.81 -0.85 8.91
N CYS A 114 10.95 -1.14 7.61
CA CYS A 114 10.52 -2.42 7.02
C CYS A 114 11.63 -3.50 7.08
N LEU A 115 12.07 -3.88 8.28
CA LEU A 115 13.19 -4.81 8.48
C LEU A 115 12.95 -6.25 7.96
N ASN A 116 11.69 -6.62 7.69
CA ASN A 116 11.32 -7.94 7.16
C ASN A 116 11.14 -7.94 5.63
N LEU A 117 11.39 -6.81 4.96
CA LEU A 117 11.15 -6.65 3.54
C LEU A 117 12.15 -7.49 2.72
N LYS A 118 11.61 -8.34 1.85
CA LYS A 118 12.38 -9.21 0.94
C LYS A 118 12.34 -8.72 -0.49
N TYR A 119 11.30 -7.96 -0.83
CA TYR A 119 11.07 -7.43 -2.17
C TYR A 119 10.50 -6.03 -2.08
N LEU A 120 11.15 -5.11 -2.78
CA LEU A 120 10.73 -3.72 -2.92
C LEU A 120 10.74 -3.34 -4.40
N ASN A 121 9.59 -2.93 -4.93
CA ASN A 121 9.49 -2.42 -6.30
C ASN A 121 9.27 -0.91 -6.31
N LEU A 122 10.28 -0.20 -6.83
CA LEU A 122 10.31 1.25 -7.02
C LEU A 122 10.50 1.60 -8.52
N GLU A 123 9.96 0.79 -9.41
CA GLU A 123 9.95 1.13 -10.84
C GLU A 123 9.29 2.49 -11.10
N GLY A 124 9.81 3.23 -12.08
CA GLY A 124 9.44 4.63 -12.32
C GLY A 124 10.30 5.64 -11.55
N TYR A 125 11.15 5.19 -10.62
CA TYR A 125 12.14 6.02 -9.95
C TYR A 125 13.55 5.71 -10.47
N GLY A 126 13.93 6.34 -11.60
CA GLY A 126 15.20 6.09 -12.30
C GLY A 126 16.45 6.68 -11.67
N ASN A 127 16.34 7.40 -10.55
CA ASN A 127 17.43 8.18 -9.93
C ASN A 127 17.41 8.10 -8.40
N ILE A 128 16.98 6.98 -7.83
CA ILE A 128 17.12 6.79 -6.38
C ILE A 128 18.61 6.86 -6.05
N ASN A 129 18.99 7.88 -5.30
CA ASN A 129 20.37 8.09 -4.94
C ASN A 129 20.82 6.87 -4.12
N LYS A 130 21.85 6.16 -4.58
CA LYS A 130 22.28 4.88 -3.98
C LYS A 130 22.56 4.96 -2.47
N GLU A 131 22.81 6.16 -1.95
CA GLU A 131 22.99 6.46 -0.53
C GLU A 131 21.73 6.25 0.34
N ALA A 132 20.52 6.13 -0.23
CA ALA A 132 19.29 5.97 0.56
C ALA A 132 19.03 4.54 1.03
N VAL A 133 19.83 3.56 0.57
CA VAL A 133 19.62 2.12 0.81
C VAL A 133 20.85 1.44 1.46
N ASP A 134 21.94 2.19 1.66
CA ASP A 134 23.16 1.74 2.36
C ASP A 134 23.11 2.04 3.87
#